data_AF-A0A413G3Y0-F1
#
_entry.id   AF-A0A413G3Y0-F1
#
_cell.length_a   1.000
_cell.length_b   1.000
_cell.length_c   1.000
_cell.angle_alpha   90.00
_cell.angle_beta   90.00
_cell.angle_gamma   90.00
#
_symmetry.space_group_name_H-M   'P 1'
#
loop_
_entity.id
_entity.type
_entity.pdbx_description
1 polymer ?
#
loop_
_entity_poly.entity_id
_entity_poly.type
_entity_poly.pdbx_seq_one_letter_code
_entity_poly.pdbx_strand_id
1 'polypeptide(L)'
;MVIFSLLLISFGFVCDTPRNIFDGVIAIVRTQAGLITDSIVVGGLGAAFVNSGLVTLISIVLLRLCKLTFSGISVAALFLMAGFALFGKDVYNIFPIILGGFLYSRYQHEHFGRYIYISLFGTALAPIVTEMRTITADPTLSFLLTIGMGILIGFLLPPIAAFTMRVHQGYNLYNVGFTAGLIGMVMASLFRSMGRVFETRFEWSSGNNAILAIFLFTLFLLMVVSGWAHNGCSFKGVVAVTRHSGRAVADFVLLDDYPVTLINMGIVGAFATVYVLVVGGSLNGPTIGGILSICGFGAFGKHLRNIIPVMAGVVLSSFFMVWRLSDPDVLLAALFSTGLAPIAGQFGWKWGVIAGVVHASVVLNVGFLHGGLNLYNNGFAAGLVCIVLIPLIEALQKKDAFTG
;
A
#
# COMPACT_ATOMS: atom_id res chain seq x y z
N MET A 1 2.36 7.66 16.29
CA MET A 1 2.25 8.10 14.87
C MET A 1 3.06 9.36 14.54
N VAL A 2 2.92 10.48 15.26
CA VAL A 2 3.79 11.65 15.02
C VAL A 2 5.27 11.29 15.17
N ILE A 3 5.63 10.55 16.22
CA ILE A 3 6.99 10.02 16.41
C ILE A 3 7.48 9.23 15.20
N PHE A 4 6.63 8.39 14.60
CA PHE A 4 6.98 7.61 13.40
C PHE A 4 7.30 8.51 12.20
N SER A 5 6.48 9.53 11.94
CA SER A 5 6.75 10.53 10.90
C SER A 5 8.06 11.28 11.17
N LEU A 6 8.30 11.70 12.42
CA LEU A 6 9.54 12.37 12.81
C LEU A 6 10.77 11.45 12.69
N LEU A 7 10.64 10.16 12.95
CA LEU A 7 11.71 9.17 12.76
C LEU A 7 12.11 9.06 11.28
N LEU A 8 11.15 9.07 10.35
CA LEU A 8 11.42 9.08 8.91
C LEU A 8 12.18 10.36 8.50
N ILE A 9 11.71 11.53 8.95
CA ILE A 9 12.37 12.81 8.68
C ILE A 9 13.79 12.82 9.26
N SER A 10 13.94 12.39 10.50
CA SER A 10 15.24 12.36 11.20
C SER A 10 16.22 11.44 10.49
N PHE A 11 15.78 10.26 10.06
CA PHE A 11 16.61 9.35 9.26
C PHE A 11 17.05 10.00 7.94
N GLY A 12 16.17 10.75 7.28
CA GLY A 12 16.51 11.53 6.10
C GLY A 12 17.66 12.52 6.34
N PHE A 13 17.60 13.28 7.43
CA PHE A 13 18.66 14.23 7.84
C PHE A 13 19.96 13.56 8.32
N VAL A 14 19.91 12.31 8.78
CA VAL A 14 21.11 11.54 9.10
C VAL A 14 21.81 11.06 7.82
N CYS A 15 21.05 10.79 6.75
CA CYS A 15 21.59 10.25 5.51
C CYS A 15 22.16 11.30 4.55
N ASP A 16 21.77 12.57 4.70
CA ASP A 16 22.16 13.61 3.73
C ASP A 16 22.12 15.02 4.34
N THR A 17 22.71 15.99 3.63
CA THR A 17 22.75 17.40 4.03
C THR A 17 21.40 18.10 3.76
N PRO A 18 21.02 19.13 4.54
CA PRO A 18 19.76 19.86 4.34
C PRO A 18 19.57 20.42 2.93
N ARG A 19 20.66 20.83 2.27
CA ARG A 19 20.62 21.35 0.89
C ARG A 19 20.28 20.25 -0.11
N ASN A 20 20.98 19.11 -0.06
CA ASN A 20 20.71 17.98 -0.94
C ASN A 20 19.30 17.42 -0.74
N ILE A 21 18.83 17.39 0.53
CA ILE A 21 17.45 16.99 0.84
C ILE A 21 16.45 17.92 0.16
N PHE A 22 16.64 19.24 0.27
CA PHE A 22 15.75 20.21 -0.35
C PHE A 22 15.72 20.07 -1.89
N ASP A 23 16.89 20.01 -2.52
CA ASP A 23 17.03 19.85 -3.97
C ASP A 23 16.44 18.51 -4.44
N GLY A 24 16.65 17.43 -3.68
CA GLY A 24 16.09 16.11 -3.94
C GLY A 24 14.57 16.04 -3.78
N VAL A 25 13.99 16.74 -2.79
CA VAL A 25 12.52 16.83 -2.64
C VAL A 25 11.91 17.57 -3.83
N ILE A 26 12.57 18.63 -4.30
CA ILE A 26 12.15 19.33 -5.53
C ILE A 26 12.21 18.38 -6.74
N ALA A 27 13.27 17.57 -6.86
CA ALA A 27 13.40 16.59 -7.93
C ALA A 27 12.26 15.55 -7.88
N ILE A 28 11.93 15.03 -6.70
CA ILE A 28 10.80 14.10 -6.49
C ILE A 28 9.48 14.72 -6.95
N VAL A 29 9.17 15.94 -6.52
CA VAL A 29 7.91 16.63 -6.86
C VAL A 29 7.78 16.95 -8.36
N ARG A 30 8.90 17.21 -9.04
CA ARG A 30 8.92 17.55 -10.47
C ARG A 30 8.90 16.32 -11.37
N THR A 31 9.40 15.19 -10.90
CA THR A 31 9.45 13.94 -11.66
C THR A 31 8.05 13.34 -11.81
N GLN A 32 7.76 12.81 -13.00
CA GLN A 32 6.51 12.08 -13.21
C GLN A 32 6.55 10.76 -12.44
N ALA A 33 5.50 10.49 -11.66
CA ALA A 33 5.38 9.21 -10.98
C ALA A 33 4.89 8.14 -11.97
N GLY A 34 5.64 7.05 -12.11
CA GLY A 34 5.21 5.81 -12.74
C GLY A 34 4.80 4.76 -11.71
N LEU A 35 4.63 3.51 -12.15
CA LEU A 35 4.31 2.39 -11.26
C LEU A 35 5.42 2.15 -10.23
N ILE A 36 6.67 2.20 -10.72
CA ILE A 36 7.88 1.96 -9.95
C ILE A 36 8.83 3.13 -10.24
N THR A 37 8.60 4.24 -9.54
CA THR A 37 9.50 5.40 -9.54
C THR A 37 10.05 5.57 -8.13
N ASP A 38 11.20 4.93 -7.88
CA ASP A 38 11.84 4.94 -6.57
C ASP A 38 12.41 6.32 -6.23
N SER A 39 11.86 6.95 -5.20
CA SER A 39 12.30 8.30 -4.78
C SER A 39 13.75 8.34 -4.29
N ILE A 40 14.33 7.19 -3.92
CA ILE A 40 15.76 7.11 -3.57
C ILE A 40 16.63 7.31 -4.82
N VAL A 41 16.18 6.83 -5.98
CA VAL A 41 16.86 7.06 -7.27
C VAL A 41 16.72 8.53 -7.69
N VAL A 42 15.50 9.07 -7.58
CA VAL A 42 15.21 10.45 -8.03
C VAL A 42 15.88 11.52 -7.17
N GLY A 43 15.70 11.44 -5.84
CA GLY A 43 16.07 12.51 -4.91
C GLY A 43 17.17 12.15 -3.92
N GLY A 44 17.64 10.90 -3.92
CA GLY A 44 18.54 10.37 -2.89
C GLY A 44 17.83 9.91 -1.62
N LEU A 45 18.58 9.19 -0.78
CA LEU A 45 18.06 8.61 0.48
C LEU A 45 17.46 9.67 1.41
N GLY A 46 18.16 10.79 1.61
CA GLY A 46 17.71 11.86 2.50
C GLY A 46 16.37 12.44 2.09
N ALA A 47 16.27 12.88 0.82
CA ALA A 47 15.04 13.46 0.29
C ALA A 47 13.86 12.49 0.26
N ALA A 48 14.08 11.22 -0.10
CA ALA A 48 13.02 10.21 -0.14
C ALA A 48 12.36 10.02 1.23
N PHE A 49 13.16 9.90 2.29
CA PHE A 49 12.66 9.72 3.65
C PHE A 49 12.04 10.98 4.26
N VAL A 50 12.57 12.16 3.94
CA VAL A 50 11.94 13.43 4.31
C VAL A 50 10.58 13.58 3.61
N ASN A 51 10.49 13.30 2.31
CA ASN A 51 9.20 13.31 1.59
C ASN A 51 8.20 12.35 2.23
N SER A 52 8.62 11.11 2.51
CA SER A 52 7.79 10.11 3.19
C SER A 52 7.29 10.56 4.56
N GLY A 53 8.19 11.13 5.38
CA GLY A 53 7.85 11.67 6.68
C GLY A 53 6.88 12.85 6.62
N LEU A 54 7.06 13.78 5.67
CA LEU A 54 6.18 14.94 5.45
C LEU A 54 4.80 14.52 4.96
N VAL A 55 4.70 13.61 3.98
CA VAL A 55 3.42 13.07 3.51
C VAL A 55 2.67 12.36 4.66
N THR A 56 3.40 11.65 5.51
CA THR A 56 2.85 11.04 6.72
C THR A 56 2.34 12.08 7.70
N LEU A 57 3.09 13.17 7.92
CA LEU A 57 2.68 14.26 8.82
C LEU A 57 1.42 14.96 8.31
N ILE A 58 1.36 15.28 7.00
CA ILE A 58 0.18 15.84 6.35
C ILE A 58 -1.01 14.92 6.56
N SER A 59 -0.83 13.60 6.36
CA SER A 59 -1.89 12.61 6.57
C SER A 59 -2.38 12.59 8.03
N ILE A 60 -1.48 12.68 9.01
CA ILE A 60 -1.84 12.79 10.44
C ILE A 60 -2.66 14.05 10.70
N VAL A 61 -2.24 15.19 10.16
CA VAL A 61 -2.96 16.47 10.31
C VAL A 61 -4.36 16.36 9.72
N LEU A 62 -4.52 15.80 8.52
CA LEU A 62 -5.83 15.60 7.89
C LEU A 62 -6.75 14.71 8.74
N LEU A 63 -6.24 13.58 9.25
CA LEU A 63 -7.03 12.70 10.12
C LEU A 63 -7.48 13.41 11.42
N ARG A 64 -6.60 14.23 12.01
CA ARG A 64 -6.94 15.03 13.20
C ARG A 64 -7.97 16.13 12.91
N LEU A 65 -7.86 16.81 11.77
CA LEU A 65 -8.84 17.82 11.34
C LEU A 65 -10.22 17.20 11.14
N CYS A 66 -10.28 15.95 10.67
CA CYS A 66 -11.53 15.20 10.56
C CYS A 66 -12.05 14.61 11.88
N LYS A 67 -11.33 14.79 13.01
CA LYS A 67 -11.69 14.27 14.34
C LYS A 67 -12.01 12.78 14.37
N LEU A 68 -11.28 11.98 13.60
CA LEU A 68 -11.50 10.53 13.54
C LEU A 68 -10.98 9.83 14.79
N THR A 69 -11.67 8.76 15.18
CA THR A 69 -11.19 7.83 16.20
C THR A 69 -9.94 7.12 15.68
N PHE A 70 -8.95 7.01 16.55
CA PHE A 70 -7.71 6.29 16.23
C PHE A 70 -7.99 4.78 16.27
N SER A 71 -7.79 4.10 15.15
CA SER A 71 -8.04 2.68 15.02
C SER A 71 -7.03 2.02 14.07
N GLY A 72 -7.12 0.71 13.89
CA GLY A 72 -6.26 -0.07 13.01
C GLY A 72 -6.23 0.46 11.57
N ILE A 73 -7.36 0.91 11.02
CA ILE A 73 -7.37 1.52 9.68
C ILE A 73 -6.62 2.85 9.65
N SER A 74 -6.63 3.63 10.74
CA SER A 74 -5.81 4.84 10.85
C SER A 74 -4.33 4.51 10.76
N VAL A 75 -3.91 3.46 11.47
CA VAL A 75 -2.52 2.99 11.46
C VAL A 75 -2.13 2.48 10.07
N ALA A 76 -2.95 1.61 9.48
CA ALA A 76 -2.74 1.09 8.14
C ALA A 76 -2.62 2.23 7.11
N ALA A 77 -3.50 3.23 7.19
CA ALA A 77 -3.45 4.41 6.32
C ALA A 77 -2.14 5.18 6.41
N LEU A 78 -1.66 5.47 7.63
CA LEU A 78 -0.44 6.24 7.82
C LEU A 78 0.82 5.51 7.35
N PHE A 79 0.92 4.21 7.63
CA PHE A 79 2.05 3.39 7.16
C PHE A 79 2.02 3.20 5.64
N LEU A 80 0.83 3.07 5.04
CA LEU A 80 0.68 2.97 3.59
C LEU A 80 1.06 4.30 2.92
N MET A 81 0.64 5.44 3.46
CA MET A 81 1.04 6.76 2.97
C MET A 81 2.54 6.99 3.09
N ALA A 82 3.15 6.59 4.23
CA ALA A 82 4.61 6.64 4.39
C ALA A 82 5.33 5.80 3.33
N GLY A 83 4.91 4.53 3.18
CA GLY A 83 5.54 3.59 2.27
C GLY A 83 5.46 4.03 0.81
N PHE A 84 4.29 4.43 0.34
CA PHE A 84 4.10 4.87 -1.04
C PHE A 84 4.61 6.29 -1.31
N ALA A 85 4.93 7.07 -0.28
CA ALA A 85 5.67 8.31 -0.45
C ALA A 85 7.19 8.10 -0.64
N LEU A 86 7.66 6.85 -0.52
CA LEU A 86 9.01 6.48 -0.98
C LEU A 86 9.05 6.10 -2.46
N PHE A 87 7.88 5.98 -3.12
CA PHE A 87 7.79 5.75 -4.55
C PHE A 87 6.42 6.18 -5.11
N GLY A 88 6.42 7.24 -5.93
CA GLY A 88 5.25 7.69 -6.69
C GLY A 88 4.27 8.63 -5.97
N LYS A 89 4.37 8.84 -4.65
CA LYS A 89 3.64 9.92 -3.95
C LYS A 89 4.57 10.98 -3.41
N ASP A 90 4.11 12.22 -3.43
CA ASP A 90 4.86 13.35 -2.89
C ASP A 90 3.94 14.34 -2.18
N VAL A 91 4.55 15.33 -1.52
CA VAL A 91 3.83 16.37 -0.75
C VAL A 91 2.87 17.21 -1.59
N TYR A 92 2.95 17.18 -2.93
CA TYR A 92 2.13 17.97 -3.83
C TYR A 92 1.07 17.12 -4.55
N ASN A 93 1.45 15.98 -5.13
CA ASN A 93 0.61 15.19 -6.02
C ASN A 93 -0.59 14.51 -5.33
N ILE A 94 -0.59 14.44 -3.99
CA ILE A 94 -1.68 13.87 -3.20
C ILE A 94 -2.90 14.81 -3.08
N PHE A 95 -2.69 16.12 -3.13
CA PHE A 95 -3.73 17.10 -2.79
C PHE A 95 -4.89 17.14 -3.78
N PRO A 96 -4.69 17.12 -5.11
CA PRO A 96 -5.79 17.13 -6.07
C PRO A 96 -6.81 16.01 -5.86
N ILE A 97 -6.32 14.80 -5.56
CA ILE A 97 -7.17 13.62 -5.31
C ILE A 97 -7.91 13.75 -3.97
N ILE A 98 -7.24 14.21 -2.93
CA ILE A 98 -7.86 14.47 -1.62
C ILE A 98 -8.95 15.54 -1.75
N LEU A 99 -8.71 16.59 -2.52
CA LEU A 99 -9.68 17.64 -2.82
C LEU A 99 -10.91 17.08 -3.54
N GLY A 100 -10.72 16.18 -4.52
CA GLY A 100 -11.84 15.50 -5.18
C GLY A 100 -12.73 14.71 -4.21
N GLY A 101 -12.12 13.96 -3.28
CA GLY A 101 -12.86 13.25 -2.24
C GLY A 101 -13.61 14.18 -1.27
N PHE A 102 -13.03 15.34 -0.97
CA PHE A 102 -13.70 16.39 -0.19
C PHE A 102 -14.90 16.97 -0.94
N LEU A 103 -14.77 17.26 -2.24
CA LEU A 103 -15.86 17.75 -3.06
C LEU A 103 -16.99 16.71 -3.18
N TYR A 104 -16.66 15.42 -3.25
CA TYR A 104 -17.65 14.36 -3.19
C TYR A 104 -18.43 14.37 -1.88
N SER A 105 -17.75 14.57 -0.74
CA SER A 105 -18.45 14.66 0.55
C SER A 105 -19.41 15.85 0.60
N ARG A 106 -19.03 16.98 -0.01
CA ARG A 106 -19.90 18.16 -0.14
C ARG A 106 -21.11 17.89 -1.03
N TYR A 107 -20.89 17.19 -2.15
CA TYR A 107 -21.96 16.78 -3.05
C TYR A 107 -22.99 15.87 -2.36
N GLN A 108 -22.52 14.94 -1.51
CA GLN A 108 -23.39 14.05 -0.74
C GLN A 108 -23.95 14.66 0.54
N HIS A 109 -23.63 15.93 0.84
CA HIS A 109 -23.99 16.60 2.11
C HIS A 109 -23.54 15.83 3.36
N GLU A 110 -22.35 15.21 3.30
CA GLU A 110 -21.79 14.39 4.37
C GLU A 110 -20.43 14.91 4.87
N HIS A 111 -20.06 14.54 6.10
CA HIS A 111 -18.77 14.89 6.67
C HIS A 111 -17.62 14.20 5.93
N PHE A 112 -16.58 14.98 5.58
CA PHE A 112 -15.39 14.47 4.89
C PHE A 112 -14.67 13.33 5.63
N GLY A 113 -14.82 13.26 6.96
CA GLY A 113 -14.29 12.17 7.78
C GLY A 113 -14.74 10.77 7.32
N ARG A 114 -15.90 10.63 6.66
CA ARG A 114 -16.33 9.34 6.08
C ARG A 114 -15.48 8.90 4.89
N TYR A 115 -14.89 9.86 4.18
CA TYR A 115 -14.21 9.66 2.89
C TYR A 115 -12.69 9.82 2.97
N ILE A 116 -12.15 10.29 4.09
CA ILE A 116 -10.71 10.59 4.20
C ILE A 116 -9.82 9.37 3.97
N TYR A 117 -10.15 8.19 4.50
CA TYR A 117 -9.34 6.98 4.23
C TYR A 117 -9.37 6.60 2.76
N ILE A 118 -10.54 6.66 2.12
CA ILE A 118 -10.68 6.40 0.68
C ILE A 118 -9.89 7.43 -0.12
N SER A 119 -9.90 8.69 0.30
CA SER A 119 -9.17 9.79 -0.36
C SER A 119 -7.66 9.63 -0.23
N LEU A 120 -7.16 9.31 0.98
CA LEU A 120 -5.74 9.03 1.23
C LEU A 120 -5.28 7.81 0.43
N PHE A 121 -6.03 6.71 0.46
CA PHE A 121 -5.71 5.52 -0.32
C PHE A 121 -5.80 5.77 -1.83
N GLY A 122 -6.77 6.58 -2.26
CA GLY A 122 -7.00 6.96 -3.64
C GLY A 122 -5.84 7.70 -4.30
N THR A 123 -4.96 8.33 -3.50
CA THR A 123 -3.70 8.91 -4.00
C THR A 123 -2.77 7.89 -4.65
N ALA A 124 -3.10 6.59 -4.64
CA ALA A 124 -2.50 5.59 -5.51
C ALA A 124 -2.54 5.93 -7.00
N LEU A 125 -3.47 6.80 -7.43
CA LEU A 125 -3.57 7.31 -8.80
C LEU A 125 -2.87 8.66 -9.01
N ALA A 126 -2.01 9.09 -8.07
CA ALA A 126 -1.14 10.23 -8.25
C ALA A 126 -0.28 10.18 -9.54
N PRO A 127 0.18 9.01 -10.03
CA PRO A 127 0.80 8.90 -11.36
C PRO A 127 -0.03 9.54 -12.48
N ILE A 128 -1.35 9.29 -12.52
CA ILE A 128 -2.24 9.91 -13.53
C ILE A 128 -2.19 11.43 -13.42
N VAL A 129 -2.21 11.97 -12.20
CA VAL A 129 -2.13 13.41 -11.95
C VAL A 129 -0.81 13.98 -12.49
N THR A 130 0.31 13.33 -12.21
CA THR A 130 1.62 13.81 -12.70
C THR A 130 1.78 13.66 -14.22
N GLU A 131 1.18 12.64 -14.83
CA GLU A 131 1.16 12.47 -16.29
C GLU A 131 0.37 13.57 -17.01
N MET A 132 -0.64 14.16 -16.37
CA MET A 132 -1.37 15.27 -17.00
C MET A 132 -0.48 16.48 -17.29
N ARG A 133 0.65 16.62 -16.58
CA ARG A 133 1.58 17.74 -16.80
C ARG A 133 2.21 17.74 -18.19
N THR A 134 2.32 16.59 -18.84
CA THR A 134 2.98 16.42 -20.15
C THR A 134 2.02 16.40 -21.33
N ILE A 135 0.71 16.56 -21.07
CA ILE A 135 -0.31 16.55 -22.14
C ILE A 135 -0.14 17.73 -23.08
N THR A 136 0.24 18.90 -22.55
CA THR A 136 0.36 20.16 -23.28
C THR A 136 1.58 20.95 -22.83
N ALA A 137 2.16 21.73 -23.76
CA ALA A 137 3.27 22.62 -23.48
C ALA A 137 2.83 23.94 -22.80
N ASP A 138 1.54 24.29 -22.86
CA ASP A 138 1.00 25.47 -22.17
C ASP A 138 0.99 25.24 -20.65
N PRO A 139 1.77 26.00 -19.87
CA PRO A 139 1.86 25.82 -18.42
C PRO A 139 0.52 26.00 -17.70
N THR A 140 -0.33 26.91 -18.19
CA THR A 140 -1.63 27.22 -17.55
C THR A 140 -2.59 26.05 -17.75
N LEU A 141 -2.73 25.59 -18.99
CA LEU A 141 -3.58 24.46 -19.31
C LEU A 141 -3.07 23.17 -18.67
N SER A 142 -1.75 22.95 -18.65
CA SER A 142 -1.11 21.80 -17.97
C SER A 142 -1.46 21.76 -16.48
N PHE A 143 -1.38 22.90 -15.80
CA PHE A 143 -1.74 23.03 -14.38
C PHE A 143 -3.24 22.75 -14.14
N LEU A 144 -4.13 23.33 -14.97
CA LEU A 144 -5.57 23.11 -14.86
C LEU A 144 -5.96 21.65 -15.09
N LEU A 145 -5.36 20.98 -16.09
CA LEU A 145 -5.61 19.56 -16.36
C LEU A 145 -5.11 18.67 -15.22
N THR A 146 -3.94 18.98 -14.66
CA THR A 146 -3.35 18.26 -13.52
C THR A 146 -4.30 18.29 -12.33
N ILE A 147 -4.75 19.48 -11.92
CA ILE A 147 -5.68 19.63 -10.79
C ILE A 147 -7.04 19.02 -11.12
N GLY A 148 -7.59 19.32 -12.30
CA GLY A 148 -8.90 18.85 -12.74
C GLY A 148 -9.00 17.33 -12.77
N MET A 149 -7.98 16.65 -13.29
CA MET A 149 -7.94 15.18 -13.33
C MET A 149 -7.83 14.57 -11.93
N GLY A 150 -7.00 15.15 -11.06
CA GLY A 150 -6.91 14.69 -9.68
C GLY A 150 -8.24 14.83 -8.93
N ILE A 151 -8.92 15.97 -9.08
CA ILE A 151 -10.25 16.20 -8.52
C ILE A 151 -11.26 15.19 -9.07
N LEU A 152 -11.27 14.96 -10.39
CA LEU A 152 -12.16 14.01 -11.02
C LEU A 152 -11.97 12.60 -10.44
N ILE A 153 -10.72 12.12 -10.37
CA ILE A 153 -10.38 10.82 -9.78
C ILE A 153 -10.84 10.75 -8.32
N GLY A 154 -10.51 11.77 -7.53
CA GLY A 154 -10.92 11.89 -6.12
C GLY A 154 -12.43 11.81 -5.94
N PHE A 155 -13.19 12.42 -6.84
CA PHE A 155 -14.65 12.43 -6.80
C PHE A 155 -15.27 11.07 -7.18
N LEU A 156 -14.64 10.33 -8.09
CA LEU A 156 -15.10 9.00 -8.54
C LEU A 156 -14.80 7.88 -7.53
N LEU A 157 -13.78 8.05 -6.70
CA LEU A 157 -13.30 7.01 -5.78
C LEU A 157 -14.36 6.52 -4.77
N PRO A 158 -15.05 7.38 -4.00
CA PRO A 158 -15.99 6.92 -2.98
C PRO A 158 -17.12 5.98 -3.46
N PRO A 159 -17.89 6.31 -4.52
CA PRO A 159 -18.99 5.45 -4.95
C PRO A 159 -18.48 4.10 -5.50
N ILE A 160 -17.35 4.11 -6.23
CA ILE A 160 -16.75 2.89 -6.76
C ILE A 160 -16.19 2.04 -5.61
N ALA A 161 -15.56 2.65 -4.61
CA ALA A 161 -15.04 1.95 -3.43
C ALA A 161 -16.14 1.20 -2.68
N ALA A 162 -17.29 1.86 -2.47
CA ALA A 162 -18.45 1.26 -1.82
C ALA A 162 -19.01 0.06 -2.61
N PHE A 163 -19.01 0.12 -3.94
CA PHE A 163 -19.38 -1.02 -4.78
C PHE A 163 -18.36 -2.16 -4.67
N THR A 164 -17.07 -1.86 -4.88
CA THR A 164 -16.02 -2.87 -4.89
C THR A 164 -15.86 -3.62 -3.57
N MET A 165 -16.14 -2.97 -2.44
CA MET A 165 -16.13 -3.60 -1.11
C MET A 165 -17.08 -4.79 -1.01
N ARG A 166 -18.25 -4.69 -1.64
CA ARG A 166 -19.24 -5.78 -1.69
C ARG A 166 -18.78 -6.91 -2.60
N VAL A 167 -18.13 -6.55 -3.71
CA VAL A 167 -17.65 -7.49 -4.73
C VAL A 167 -16.59 -8.45 -4.19
N HIS A 168 -15.62 -7.96 -3.42
CA HIS A 168 -14.58 -8.82 -2.82
C HIS A 168 -14.88 -9.25 -1.37
N GLN A 169 -16.07 -8.91 -0.83
CA GLN A 169 -16.58 -9.30 0.49
C GLN A 169 -15.61 -9.08 1.68
N GLY A 170 -14.74 -8.08 1.61
CA GLY A 170 -13.74 -7.81 2.65
C GLY A 170 -12.55 -8.78 2.71
N TYR A 171 -12.31 -9.60 1.69
CA TYR A 171 -11.12 -10.48 1.61
C TYR A 171 -9.87 -9.83 1.02
N ASN A 172 -10.01 -8.66 0.40
CA ASN A 172 -8.89 -7.83 -0.04
C ASN A 172 -8.69 -6.70 0.96
N LEU A 173 -7.61 -6.76 1.75
CA LEU A 173 -7.23 -5.68 2.66
C LEU A 173 -6.79 -4.41 1.92
N TYR A 174 -6.34 -4.54 0.68
CA TYR A 174 -5.99 -3.42 -0.21
C TYR A 174 -7.16 -3.05 -1.13
N ASN A 175 -8.36 -2.99 -0.56
CA ASN A 175 -9.63 -2.73 -1.23
C ASN A 175 -9.60 -1.51 -2.17
N VAL A 176 -9.09 -0.37 -1.71
CA VAL A 176 -9.03 0.86 -2.52
C VAL A 176 -8.02 0.70 -3.66
N GLY A 177 -7.06 -0.20 -3.57
CA GLY A 177 -6.22 -0.58 -4.72
C GLY A 177 -7.03 -1.23 -5.85
N PHE A 178 -8.05 -2.01 -5.52
CA PHE A 178 -9.00 -2.55 -6.50
C PHE A 178 -9.86 -1.45 -7.12
N THR A 179 -10.39 -0.55 -6.30
CA THR A 179 -11.12 0.63 -6.78
C THR A 179 -10.26 1.49 -7.72
N ALA A 180 -9.06 1.85 -7.28
CA ALA A 180 -8.11 2.65 -8.02
C ALA A 180 -7.71 1.96 -9.33
N GLY A 181 -7.50 0.64 -9.31
CA GLY A 181 -7.18 -0.13 -10.51
C GLY A 181 -8.30 -0.13 -11.54
N LEU A 182 -9.57 -0.22 -11.14
CA LEU A 182 -10.69 -0.11 -12.06
C LEU A 182 -10.79 1.29 -12.68
N ILE A 183 -10.66 2.35 -11.87
CA ILE A 183 -10.63 3.73 -12.37
C ILE A 183 -9.45 3.93 -13.32
N GLY A 184 -8.25 3.49 -12.92
CA GLY A 184 -7.02 3.60 -13.70
C GLY A 184 -7.11 2.82 -15.02
N MET A 185 -7.74 1.64 -15.03
CA MET A 185 -7.99 0.89 -16.26
C MET A 185 -8.88 1.67 -17.22
N VAL A 186 -10.01 2.21 -16.73
CA VAL A 186 -10.93 2.99 -17.57
C VAL A 186 -10.22 4.22 -18.13
N MET A 187 -9.53 4.98 -17.27
CA MET A 187 -8.79 6.18 -17.68
C MET A 187 -7.69 5.85 -18.70
N ALA A 188 -6.84 4.86 -18.42
CA ALA A 188 -5.78 4.44 -19.34
C ALA A 188 -6.33 3.94 -20.68
N SER A 189 -7.50 3.29 -20.67
CA SER A 189 -8.17 2.85 -21.91
C SER A 189 -8.67 4.04 -22.73
N LEU A 190 -9.32 5.03 -22.09
CA LEU A 190 -9.75 6.26 -22.75
C LEU A 190 -8.57 7.04 -23.35
N PHE A 191 -7.48 7.20 -22.62
CA PHE A 191 -6.28 7.87 -23.13
C PHE A 191 -5.66 7.13 -24.31
N ARG A 192 -5.57 5.79 -24.25
CA ARG A 192 -5.11 4.97 -25.38
C ARG A 192 -5.99 5.11 -26.61
N SER A 193 -7.32 5.15 -26.44
CA SER A 193 -8.25 5.41 -27.54
C SER A 193 -8.07 6.80 -28.17
N MET A 194 -7.53 7.77 -27.43
CA MET A 194 -7.14 9.09 -27.94
C MET A 194 -5.71 9.13 -28.51
N GLY A 195 -5.06 7.97 -28.68
CA GLY A 195 -3.71 7.86 -29.24
C GLY A 195 -2.57 8.14 -28.26
N ARG A 196 -2.85 8.20 -26.94
CA ARG A 196 -1.83 8.43 -25.91
C ARG A 196 -1.39 7.10 -25.28
N VAL A 197 -0.09 6.85 -25.33
CA VAL A 197 0.56 5.73 -24.62
C VAL A 197 1.40 6.31 -23.50
N PHE A 198 1.20 5.82 -22.28
CA PHE A 198 2.01 6.20 -21.14
C PHE A 198 3.28 5.39 -21.12
N GLU A 199 4.43 6.07 -21.03
CA GLU A 199 5.70 5.39 -20.85
C GLU A 199 5.77 4.84 -19.43
N THR A 200 6.02 3.54 -19.31
CA THR A 200 6.21 2.93 -18.00
C THR A 200 7.62 3.26 -17.53
N ARG A 201 7.73 4.15 -16.54
CA ARG A 201 9.01 4.41 -15.86
C ARG A 201 9.30 3.29 -14.87
N PHE A 202 10.55 2.84 -14.90
CA PHE A 202 11.09 1.84 -13.99
C PHE A 202 12.39 2.36 -13.40
N GLU A 203 12.34 2.80 -12.14
CA GLU A 203 13.49 3.25 -11.37
C GLU A 203 13.59 2.43 -10.09
N TRP A 204 14.74 1.77 -9.89
CA TRP A 204 14.93 0.80 -8.83
C TRP A 204 16.30 0.97 -8.18
N SER A 205 16.34 1.49 -6.95
CA SER A 205 17.59 1.65 -6.21
C SER A 205 18.14 0.30 -5.76
N SER A 206 19.46 0.18 -5.75
CA SER A 206 20.21 -0.97 -5.23
C SER A 206 21.44 -0.51 -4.45
N GLY A 207 22.02 -1.39 -3.63
CA GLY A 207 23.22 -1.09 -2.83
C GLY A 207 22.97 -0.48 -1.44
N ASN A 208 21.73 -0.12 -1.11
CA ASN A 208 21.37 0.50 0.18
C ASN A 208 20.92 -0.49 1.26
N ASN A 209 21.10 -1.79 1.04
CA ASN A 209 20.54 -2.84 1.90
C ASN A 209 20.97 -2.72 3.36
N ALA A 210 22.26 -2.48 3.63
CA ALA A 210 22.77 -2.44 5.00
C ALA A 210 22.14 -1.30 5.81
N ILE A 211 22.21 -0.06 5.30
CA ILE A 211 21.68 1.13 5.99
C ILE A 211 20.15 1.05 6.17
N LEU A 212 19.43 0.57 5.16
CA LEU A 212 17.97 0.44 5.21
C LEU A 212 17.52 -0.72 6.11
N ALA A 213 18.25 -1.84 6.12
CA ALA A 213 17.98 -2.94 7.03
C ALA A 213 18.16 -2.52 8.49
N ILE A 214 19.25 -1.82 8.81
CA ILE A 214 19.49 -1.29 10.16
C ILE A 214 18.31 -0.39 10.58
N PHE A 215 17.93 0.57 9.74
CA PHE A 215 16.78 1.45 10.02
C PHE A 215 15.48 0.67 10.28
N LEU A 216 15.14 -0.28 9.41
CA LEU A 216 13.91 -1.08 9.53
C LEU A 216 13.91 -1.95 10.78
N PHE A 217 15.00 -2.68 11.05
CA PHE A 217 15.09 -3.52 12.25
C PHE A 217 15.07 -2.68 13.52
N THR A 218 15.71 -1.51 13.54
CA THR A 218 15.58 -0.56 14.66
C THR A 218 14.13 -0.10 14.84
N LEU A 219 13.44 0.29 13.77
CA LEU A 219 12.03 0.68 13.82
C LEU A 219 11.15 -0.44 14.40
N PHE A 220 11.27 -1.67 13.88
CA PHE A 220 10.44 -2.79 14.35
C PHE A 220 10.80 -3.22 15.76
N LEU A 221 12.08 -3.16 16.14
CA LEU A 221 12.50 -3.42 17.52
C LEU A 221 11.89 -2.39 18.48
N LEU A 222 11.91 -1.09 18.13
CA LEU A 222 11.26 -0.05 18.93
C LEU A 222 9.76 -0.31 19.09
N MET A 223 9.08 -0.78 18.04
CA MET A 223 7.66 -1.15 18.12
C MET A 223 7.42 -2.35 19.05
N VAL A 224 8.22 -3.42 18.93
CA VAL A 224 8.09 -4.60 19.80
C VAL A 224 8.40 -4.26 21.25
N VAL A 225 9.50 -3.54 21.52
CA VAL A 225 9.91 -3.17 22.88
C VAL A 225 8.90 -2.23 23.53
N SER A 226 8.41 -1.22 22.80
CA SER A 226 7.38 -0.31 23.34
C SER A 226 6.06 -1.03 23.58
N GLY A 227 5.61 -1.87 22.65
CA GLY A 227 4.41 -2.68 22.84
C GLY A 227 4.53 -3.63 24.04
N TRP A 228 5.69 -4.30 24.20
CA TRP A 228 5.98 -5.17 25.34
C TRP A 228 6.01 -4.40 26.67
N ALA A 229 6.67 -3.25 26.72
CA ALA A 229 6.75 -2.41 27.92
C ALA A 229 5.36 -1.92 28.36
N HIS A 230 4.54 -1.47 27.41
CA HIS A 230 3.16 -1.02 27.67
C HIS A 230 2.17 -2.16 27.93
N ASN A 231 2.52 -3.41 27.57
CA ASN A 231 1.74 -4.60 27.89
C ASN A 231 2.18 -5.27 29.22
N GLY A 232 2.71 -4.49 30.16
CA GLY A 232 3.18 -4.99 31.46
C GLY A 232 4.38 -5.95 31.34
N CYS A 233 5.29 -5.67 30.41
CA CYS A 233 6.48 -6.50 30.15
C CYS A 233 6.12 -7.95 29.77
N SER A 234 5.07 -8.13 28.96
CA SER A 234 4.52 -9.43 28.61
C SER A 234 4.17 -9.55 27.13
N PHE A 235 4.22 -10.78 26.61
CA PHE A 235 3.69 -11.15 25.28
C PHE A 235 2.28 -11.77 25.36
N LYS A 236 1.65 -11.74 26.55
CA LYS A 236 0.25 -12.16 26.70
C LYS A 236 -0.64 -11.36 25.74
N GLY A 237 -1.58 -12.03 25.09
CA GLY A 237 -2.48 -11.42 24.10
C GLY A 237 -2.00 -11.50 22.65
N VAL A 238 -0.70 -11.60 22.37
CA VAL A 238 -0.19 -11.64 20.97
C VAL A 238 -0.72 -12.86 20.22
N VAL A 239 -0.88 -14.00 20.92
CA VAL A 239 -1.49 -15.21 20.33
C VAL A 239 -2.96 -14.98 19.95
N ALA A 240 -3.69 -14.13 20.68
CA ALA A 240 -5.09 -13.83 20.37
C ALA A 240 -5.23 -13.17 18.99
N VAL A 241 -4.32 -12.24 18.65
CA VAL A 241 -4.25 -11.60 17.33
C VAL A 241 -4.21 -12.63 16.20
N THR A 242 -3.48 -13.73 16.40
CA THR A 242 -3.32 -14.80 15.39
C THR A 242 -4.54 -15.72 15.21
N ARG A 243 -5.58 -15.54 16.04
CA ARG A 243 -6.83 -16.30 15.97
C ARG A 243 -7.89 -15.62 15.11
N HIS A 244 -7.74 -14.33 14.82
CA HIS A 244 -8.67 -13.61 13.95
C HIS A 244 -8.50 -14.04 12.50
N SER A 245 -9.60 -14.13 11.74
CA SER A 245 -9.51 -14.48 10.32
C SER A 245 -8.93 -13.34 9.46
N GLY A 246 -9.03 -12.10 9.93
CA GLY A 246 -8.68 -10.90 9.16
C GLY A 246 -9.76 -10.45 8.17
N ARG A 247 -10.85 -11.21 8.00
CA ARG A 247 -11.99 -10.88 7.12
C ARG A 247 -12.80 -9.70 7.67
N ALA A 248 -13.36 -8.90 6.77
CA ALA A 248 -14.18 -7.72 7.09
C ALA A 248 -13.45 -6.70 7.98
N VAL A 249 -12.13 -6.65 7.80
CA VAL A 249 -11.20 -5.70 8.41
C VAL A 249 -11.24 -5.69 9.95
N ALA A 250 -10.69 -6.78 10.49
CA ALA A 250 -10.44 -6.96 11.92
C ALA A 250 -9.48 -5.87 12.42
N ASP A 251 -10.02 -4.94 13.20
CA ASP A 251 -9.28 -3.83 13.78
C ASP A 251 -8.64 -4.27 15.09
N PHE A 252 -7.37 -4.71 15.03
CA PHE A 252 -6.67 -5.24 16.20
C PHE A 252 -6.43 -4.20 17.28
N VAL A 253 -6.36 -2.90 16.91
CA VAL A 253 -6.28 -1.82 17.89
C VAL A 253 -7.53 -1.79 18.78
N LEU A 254 -8.70 -1.99 18.18
CA LEU A 254 -9.97 -2.03 18.91
C LEU A 254 -10.26 -3.39 19.55
N LEU A 255 -9.79 -4.50 18.96
CA LEU A 255 -10.09 -5.86 19.40
C LEU A 255 -9.12 -6.43 20.44
N ASP A 256 -7.82 -6.15 20.29
CA ASP A 256 -6.74 -6.78 21.06
C ASP A 256 -5.86 -5.78 21.83
N ASP A 257 -6.24 -4.50 21.83
CA ASP A 257 -5.52 -3.35 22.40
C ASP A 257 -4.26 -2.93 21.60
N TYR A 258 -3.90 -1.65 21.75
CA TYR A 258 -2.82 -1.02 20.99
C TYR A 258 -1.42 -1.60 21.30
N PRO A 259 -1.01 -1.88 22.56
CA PRO A 259 0.31 -2.44 22.85
C PRO A 259 0.53 -3.81 22.20
N VAL A 260 -0.45 -4.71 22.28
CA VAL A 260 -0.39 -6.05 21.66
C VAL A 260 -0.34 -5.93 20.14
N THR A 261 -1.15 -5.03 19.57
CA THR A 261 -1.14 -4.73 18.15
C THR A 261 0.23 -4.23 17.69
N LEU A 262 0.87 -3.36 18.46
CA LEU A 262 2.18 -2.80 18.14
C LEU A 262 3.28 -3.88 18.08
N ILE A 263 3.22 -4.87 18.98
CA ILE A 263 4.10 -6.05 18.94
C ILE A 263 3.88 -6.82 17.64
N ASN A 264 2.63 -7.13 17.26
CA ASN A 264 2.31 -7.85 16.03
C ASN A 264 2.83 -7.09 14.79
N MET A 265 2.60 -5.78 14.72
CA MET A 265 3.09 -4.92 13.64
C MET A 265 4.62 -5.02 13.48
N GLY A 266 5.37 -4.90 14.58
CA GLY A 266 6.83 -5.02 14.55
C GLY A 266 7.29 -6.40 14.07
N ILE A 267 6.65 -7.47 14.53
CA ILE A 267 6.96 -8.85 14.11
C ILE A 267 6.72 -9.07 12.61
N VAL A 268 5.55 -8.66 12.09
CA VAL A 268 5.23 -8.86 10.66
C VAL A 268 6.10 -7.99 9.75
N GLY A 269 6.47 -6.78 10.21
CA GLY A 269 7.41 -5.91 9.49
C GLY A 269 8.84 -6.47 9.44
N ALA A 270 9.33 -7.00 10.56
CA ALA A 270 10.62 -7.67 10.61
C ALA A 270 10.64 -8.92 9.72
N PHE A 271 9.58 -9.73 9.76
CA PHE A 271 9.42 -10.89 8.87
C PHE A 271 9.48 -10.50 7.39
N ALA A 272 8.76 -9.46 6.98
CA ALA A 272 8.78 -8.97 5.60
C ALA A 272 10.18 -8.48 5.17
N THR A 273 10.92 -7.84 6.09
CA THR A 273 12.30 -7.39 5.84
C THR A 273 13.25 -8.56 5.66
N VAL A 274 13.17 -9.56 6.54
CA VAL A 274 13.95 -10.80 6.43
C VAL A 274 13.66 -11.49 5.10
N TYR A 275 12.38 -11.57 4.70
CA TYR A 275 12.01 -12.16 3.41
C TYR A 275 12.76 -11.51 2.23
N VAL A 276 12.72 -10.17 2.12
CA VAL A 276 13.40 -9.46 1.02
C VAL A 276 14.90 -9.74 1.01
N LEU A 277 15.55 -9.73 2.18
CA LEU A 277 16.98 -10.00 2.28
C LEU A 277 17.34 -11.45 1.93
N VAL A 278 16.54 -12.42 2.37
CA VAL A 278 16.80 -13.86 2.13
C VAL A 278 16.68 -14.21 0.65
N VAL A 279 15.75 -13.61 -0.08
CA VAL A 279 15.61 -13.85 -1.53
C VAL A 279 16.57 -13.03 -2.39
N GLY A 280 17.50 -12.29 -1.77
CA GLY A 280 18.49 -11.47 -2.47
C GLY A 280 17.92 -10.18 -3.09
N GLY A 281 16.80 -9.69 -2.58
CA GLY A 281 16.18 -8.45 -3.05
C GLY A 281 16.88 -7.19 -2.57
N SER A 282 16.64 -6.09 -3.29
CA SER A 282 17.10 -4.75 -2.88
C SER A 282 16.10 -4.11 -1.93
N LEU A 283 16.56 -3.63 -0.78
CA LEU A 283 15.82 -2.67 0.03
C LEU A 283 15.93 -1.30 -0.62
N ASN A 284 14.77 -0.71 -0.89
CA ASN A 284 14.61 0.55 -1.58
C ASN A 284 13.20 1.13 -1.37
N GLY A 285 12.83 2.23 -2.04
CA GLY A 285 11.54 2.88 -1.81
C GLY A 285 10.34 1.95 -1.97
N PRO A 286 10.17 1.29 -3.15
CA PRO A 286 9.10 0.32 -3.38
C PRO A 286 9.03 -0.84 -2.38
N THR A 287 10.16 -1.49 -2.09
CA THR A 287 10.18 -2.65 -1.18
C THR A 287 9.93 -2.24 0.27
N ILE A 288 10.49 -1.12 0.73
CA ILE A 288 10.17 -0.54 2.04
C ILE A 288 8.69 -0.19 2.09
N GLY A 289 8.13 0.35 1.02
CA GLY A 289 6.70 0.59 0.93
C GLY A 289 5.86 -0.67 1.12
N GLY A 290 6.25 -1.79 0.50
CA GLY A 290 5.62 -3.09 0.74
C GLY A 290 5.77 -3.58 2.19
N ILE A 291 6.96 -3.46 2.78
CA ILE A 291 7.24 -3.81 4.18
C ILE A 291 6.41 -2.97 5.15
N LEU A 292 6.38 -1.66 4.97
CA LEU A 292 5.58 -0.74 5.79
C LEU A 292 4.08 -1.01 5.59
N SER A 293 3.64 -1.43 4.41
CA SER A 293 2.25 -1.87 4.18
C SER A 293 1.91 -3.13 4.97
N ILE A 294 2.81 -4.12 5.02
CA ILE A 294 2.62 -5.31 5.87
C ILE A 294 2.57 -4.91 7.35
N CYS A 295 3.49 -4.07 7.80
CA CYS A 295 3.53 -3.55 9.17
C CYS A 295 2.25 -2.79 9.53
N GLY A 296 1.82 -1.84 8.69
CA GLY A 296 0.62 -1.02 8.89
C GLY A 296 -0.65 -1.85 9.01
N PHE A 297 -0.85 -2.79 8.07
CA PHE A 297 -1.98 -3.72 8.13
C PHE A 297 -1.79 -4.83 9.19
N GLY A 298 -0.64 -4.89 9.84
CA GLY A 298 -0.45 -5.63 11.10
C GLY A 298 -1.31 -5.07 12.23
N ALA A 299 -1.86 -3.86 12.10
CA ALA A 299 -2.91 -3.34 12.97
C ALA A 299 -4.33 -3.62 12.49
N PHE A 300 -4.47 -4.16 11.27
CA PHE A 300 -5.72 -4.19 10.53
C PHE A 300 -5.80 -5.45 9.64
N GLY A 301 -5.91 -6.61 10.28
CA GLY A 301 -6.21 -7.88 9.63
C GLY A 301 -5.00 -8.76 9.24
N LYS A 302 -3.75 -8.38 9.50
CA LYS A 302 -2.56 -9.22 9.21
C LYS A 302 -1.82 -9.72 10.43
N HIS A 303 -1.45 -11.00 10.40
CA HIS A 303 -0.55 -11.63 11.35
C HIS A 303 0.21 -12.77 10.65
N LEU A 304 1.29 -13.27 11.24
CA LEU A 304 2.14 -14.29 10.60
C LEU A 304 1.36 -15.51 10.06
N ARG A 305 0.41 -16.03 10.85
CA ARG A 305 -0.39 -17.21 10.46
C ARG A 305 -1.25 -17.00 9.20
N ASN A 306 -1.63 -15.77 8.83
CA ASN A 306 -2.44 -15.51 7.64
C ASN A 306 -1.63 -14.93 6.46
N ILE A 307 -0.49 -14.28 6.71
CA ILE A 307 0.38 -13.79 5.62
C ILE A 307 1.35 -14.86 5.09
N ILE A 308 1.87 -15.75 5.94
CA ILE A 308 2.84 -16.78 5.55
C ILE A 308 2.29 -17.70 4.46
N PRO A 309 1.06 -18.25 4.55
CA PRO A 309 0.54 -19.12 3.50
C PRO A 309 0.44 -18.42 2.14
N VAL A 310 0.05 -17.14 2.13
CA VAL A 310 -0.10 -16.37 0.89
C VAL A 310 1.26 -16.06 0.27
N MET A 311 2.23 -15.61 1.06
CA MET A 311 3.60 -15.40 0.56
C MET A 311 4.26 -16.72 0.12
N ALA A 312 4.00 -17.82 0.83
CA ALA A 312 4.45 -19.15 0.42
C ALA A 312 3.88 -19.55 -0.95
N GLY A 313 2.64 -19.17 -1.27
CA GLY A 313 2.08 -19.33 -2.60
C GLY A 313 2.88 -18.62 -3.70
N VAL A 314 3.31 -17.38 -3.45
CA VAL A 314 4.17 -16.63 -4.40
C VAL A 314 5.56 -17.26 -4.51
N VAL A 315 6.12 -17.72 -3.39
CA VAL A 315 7.39 -18.45 -3.40
C VAL A 315 7.27 -19.75 -4.22
N LEU A 316 6.20 -20.51 -4.01
CA LEU A 316 5.95 -21.75 -4.73
C LEU A 316 5.76 -21.52 -6.23
N SER A 317 5.05 -20.45 -6.62
CA SER A 317 4.84 -20.16 -8.04
C SER A 317 6.14 -19.85 -8.78
N SER A 318 7.15 -19.28 -8.12
CA SER A 318 8.45 -19.00 -8.73
C SER A 318 9.23 -20.24 -9.18
N PHE A 319 8.94 -21.43 -8.64
CA PHE A 319 9.58 -22.67 -9.09
C PHE A 319 9.01 -23.20 -10.41
N PHE A 320 7.78 -22.81 -10.76
CA PHE A 320 7.07 -23.31 -11.93
C PHE A 320 6.89 -22.27 -13.04
N MET A 321 7.18 -21.00 -12.74
CA MET A 321 6.99 -19.88 -13.66
C MET A 321 8.33 -19.28 -14.09
N VAL A 322 8.31 -18.44 -15.12
CA VAL A 322 9.51 -17.94 -15.83
C VAL A 322 10.31 -16.86 -15.08
N TRP A 323 9.85 -16.43 -13.90
CA TRP A 323 10.35 -15.28 -13.15
C TRP A 323 11.09 -15.70 -11.89
N ARG A 324 12.03 -14.88 -11.43
CA ARG A 324 12.81 -15.12 -10.20
C ARG A 324 12.24 -14.36 -9.01
N LEU A 325 12.43 -14.88 -7.81
CA LEU A 325 11.97 -14.21 -6.58
C LEU A 325 12.64 -12.87 -6.30
N SER A 326 13.85 -12.67 -6.80
CA SER A 326 14.59 -11.42 -6.69
C SER A 326 14.13 -10.36 -7.70
N ASP A 327 13.29 -10.73 -8.68
CA ASP A 327 12.84 -9.79 -9.70
C ASP A 327 11.94 -8.73 -9.04
N PRO A 328 12.12 -7.44 -9.37
CA PRO A 328 11.42 -6.31 -8.75
C PRO A 328 9.90 -6.51 -8.64
N ASP A 329 9.23 -6.89 -9.73
CA ASP A 329 7.78 -7.08 -9.74
C ASP A 329 7.34 -8.28 -8.89
N VAL A 330 8.16 -9.34 -8.82
CA VAL A 330 7.90 -10.55 -8.03
C VAL A 330 8.10 -10.29 -6.54
N LEU A 331 9.12 -9.50 -6.17
CA LEU A 331 9.33 -9.02 -4.79
C LEU A 331 8.11 -8.24 -4.30
N LEU A 332 7.63 -7.28 -5.11
CA LEU A 332 6.44 -6.51 -4.79
C LEU A 332 5.20 -7.42 -4.78
N ALA A 333 5.07 -8.35 -5.71
CA ALA A 333 4.00 -9.35 -5.73
C ALA A 333 3.97 -10.15 -4.42
N ALA A 334 5.12 -10.61 -3.92
CA ALA A 334 5.20 -11.35 -2.67
C ALA A 334 4.78 -10.48 -1.48
N LEU A 335 5.34 -9.28 -1.33
CA LEU A 335 5.03 -8.38 -0.22
C LEU A 335 3.55 -7.98 -0.21
N PHE A 336 3.00 -7.60 -1.36
CA PHE A 336 1.62 -7.14 -1.44
C PHE A 336 0.58 -8.26 -1.63
N SER A 337 0.98 -9.49 -1.96
CA SER A 337 0.06 -10.64 -1.93
C SER A 337 -0.61 -10.81 -0.56
N THR A 338 0.07 -10.38 0.51
CA THR A 338 -0.46 -10.34 1.88
C THR A 338 -1.76 -9.54 2.03
N GLY A 339 -2.17 -8.73 1.05
CA GLY A 339 -3.51 -8.15 0.98
C GLY A 339 -4.63 -9.21 0.94
N LEU A 340 -4.33 -10.43 0.50
CA LEU A 340 -5.22 -11.60 0.46
C LEU A 340 -5.13 -12.48 1.71
N ALA A 341 -4.41 -12.04 2.75
CA ALA A 341 -4.30 -12.77 4.01
C ALA A 341 -5.65 -13.23 4.62
N PRO A 342 -6.76 -12.47 4.49
CA PRO A 342 -8.07 -12.95 4.96
C PRO A 342 -8.54 -14.26 4.32
N ILE A 343 -8.11 -14.59 3.10
CA ILE A 343 -8.44 -15.88 2.46
C ILE A 343 -7.81 -17.03 3.25
N ALA A 344 -6.53 -16.90 3.61
CA ALA A 344 -5.83 -17.88 4.44
C ALA A 344 -6.41 -17.97 5.84
N GLY A 345 -6.78 -16.83 6.44
CA GLY A 345 -7.35 -16.78 7.78
C GLY A 345 -8.77 -17.35 7.88
N GLN A 346 -9.60 -17.18 6.86
CA GLN A 346 -10.98 -17.67 6.84
C GLN A 346 -11.10 -19.11 6.33
N PHE A 347 -10.46 -19.42 5.20
CA PHE A 347 -10.63 -20.70 4.50
C PHE A 347 -9.49 -21.69 4.77
N GLY A 348 -8.44 -21.25 5.47
CA GLY A 348 -7.29 -22.07 5.83
C GLY A 348 -6.09 -21.89 4.90
N TRP A 349 -4.95 -22.39 5.36
CA TRP A 349 -3.64 -22.14 4.73
C TRP A 349 -3.54 -22.61 3.28
N LYS A 350 -4.21 -23.71 2.89
CA LYS A 350 -4.20 -24.24 1.51
C LYS A 350 -4.76 -23.21 0.52
N TRP A 351 -5.88 -22.58 0.87
CA TRP A 351 -6.48 -21.52 0.06
C TRP A 351 -5.64 -20.25 0.06
N GLY A 352 -4.93 -19.97 1.16
CA GLY A 352 -3.90 -18.94 1.20
C GLY A 352 -2.79 -19.15 0.18
N VAL A 353 -2.24 -20.37 0.10
CA VAL A 353 -1.22 -20.74 -0.89
C VAL A 353 -1.75 -20.57 -2.31
N ILE A 354 -2.94 -21.07 -2.60
CA ILE A 354 -3.57 -20.92 -3.93
C ILE A 354 -3.76 -19.44 -4.28
N ALA A 355 -4.25 -18.63 -3.34
CA ALA A 355 -4.41 -17.19 -3.52
C ALA A 355 -3.09 -16.49 -3.86
N GLY A 356 -1.99 -16.88 -3.19
CA GLY A 356 -0.65 -16.38 -3.49
C GLY A 356 -0.17 -16.74 -4.90
N VAL A 357 -0.33 -18.01 -5.30
CA VAL A 357 0.05 -18.48 -6.65
C VAL A 357 -0.70 -17.70 -7.73
N VAL A 358 -2.04 -17.59 -7.61
CA VAL A 358 -2.86 -16.90 -8.60
C VAL A 358 -2.55 -15.40 -8.60
N HIS A 359 -2.35 -14.78 -7.44
CA HIS A 359 -1.98 -13.37 -7.32
C HIS A 359 -0.68 -13.06 -8.07
N ALA A 360 0.36 -13.88 -7.89
CA ALA A 360 1.63 -13.70 -8.59
C ALA A 360 1.44 -13.66 -10.11
N SER A 361 0.62 -14.55 -10.68
CA SER A 361 0.33 -14.51 -12.12
C SER A 361 -0.49 -13.29 -12.53
N VAL A 362 -1.54 -12.95 -11.78
CA VAL A 362 -2.45 -11.86 -12.14
C VAL A 362 -1.72 -10.52 -12.10
N VAL A 363 -0.97 -10.24 -11.04
CA VAL A 363 -0.35 -8.92 -10.84
C VAL A 363 0.67 -8.55 -11.91
N LEU A 364 1.38 -9.55 -12.43
CA LEU A 364 2.37 -9.38 -13.49
C LEU A 364 1.74 -9.13 -14.88
N ASN A 365 0.43 -9.33 -15.02
CA ASN A 365 -0.28 -9.12 -16.30
C ASN A 365 -1.19 -7.88 -16.29
N VAL A 366 -1.64 -7.45 -15.12
CA VAL A 366 -2.66 -6.38 -15.03
C VAL A 366 -2.08 -4.96 -15.05
N GLY A 367 -0.77 -4.79 -14.87
CA GLY A 367 -0.09 -3.50 -14.97
C GLY A 367 -0.33 -2.79 -16.30
N PHE A 368 -0.41 -3.56 -17.39
CA PHE A 368 -0.72 -3.06 -18.73
C PHE A 368 -2.14 -2.46 -18.84
N LEU A 369 -3.10 -2.98 -18.07
CA LEU A 369 -4.51 -2.56 -18.17
C LEU A 369 -4.69 -1.11 -17.71
N HIS A 370 -3.88 -0.64 -16.77
CA HIS A 370 -3.90 0.74 -16.27
C HIS A 370 -2.64 1.54 -16.67
N GLY A 371 -1.85 1.04 -17.63
CA GLY A 371 -0.66 1.74 -18.18
C GLY A 371 0.42 2.05 -17.14
N GLY A 372 0.54 1.28 -16.05
CA GLY A 372 1.48 1.57 -14.98
C GLY A 372 1.11 2.77 -14.09
N LEU A 373 -0.10 3.35 -14.22
CA LEU A 373 -0.48 4.57 -13.49
C LEU A 373 -1.17 4.34 -12.13
N ASN A 374 -1.24 3.10 -11.66
CA ASN A 374 -1.83 2.75 -10.37
C ASN A 374 -0.76 2.16 -9.46
N LEU A 375 -0.31 2.95 -8.48
CA LEU A 375 0.66 2.48 -7.49
C LEU A 375 0.16 1.23 -6.75
N TYR A 376 -1.16 1.09 -6.57
CA TYR A 376 -1.77 -0.06 -5.91
C TYR A 376 -2.12 -1.18 -6.89
N ASN A 377 -1.28 -1.42 -7.92
CA ASN A 377 -1.44 -2.51 -8.88
C ASN A 377 -1.67 -3.88 -8.20
N ASN A 378 -0.96 -4.15 -7.11
CA ASN A 378 -1.16 -5.37 -6.33
C ASN A 378 -2.54 -5.44 -5.65
N GLY A 379 -3.06 -4.31 -5.15
CA GLY A 379 -4.42 -4.25 -4.61
C GLY A 379 -5.48 -4.46 -5.71
N PHE A 380 -5.18 -4.03 -6.93
CA PHE A 380 -5.99 -4.31 -8.11
C PHE A 380 -6.01 -5.79 -8.47
N ALA A 381 -4.83 -6.41 -8.56
CA ALA A 381 -4.69 -7.84 -8.77
C ALA A 381 -5.38 -8.65 -7.67
N ALA A 382 -5.20 -8.30 -6.40
CA ALA A 382 -5.86 -8.96 -5.27
C ALA A 382 -7.39 -8.91 -5.38
N GLY A 383 -7.96 -7.78 -5.82
CA GLY A 383 -9.40 -7.70 -6.08
C GLY A 383 -9.87 -8.66 -7.16
N LEU A 384 -9.13 -8.75 -8.28
CA LEU A 384 -9.40 -9.72 -9.35
C LEU A 384 -9.26 -11.18 -8.89
N VAL A 385 -8.29 -11.46 -8.03
CA VAL A 385 -8.13 -12.79 -7.42
C VAL A 385 -9.34 -13.11 -6.53
N CYS A 386 -9.81 -12.16 -5.72
CA CYS A 386 -10.98 -12.37 -4.86
C CYS A 386 -12.25 -12.68 -5.65
N ILE A 387 -12.54 -11.96 -6.73
CA ILE A 387 -13.77 -12.19 -7.51
C ILE A 387 -13.81 -13.57 -8.17
N VAL A 388 -12.66 -14.17 -8.43
CA VAL A 388 -12.55 -15.53 -8.99
C VAL A 388 -12.54 -16.58 -7.88
N LEU A 389 -11.66 -16.42 -6.89
CA LEU A 389 -11.43 -17.47 -5.88
C LEU A 389 -12.55 -17.57 -4.86
N ILE A 390 -13.12 -16.46 -4.39
CA ILE A 390 -14.10 -16.52 -3.30
C ILE A 390 -15.34 -17.33 -3.69
N PRO A 391 -16.00 -17.08 -4.85
CA PRO A 391 -17.14 -17.90 -5.28
C PRO A 391 -16.78 -19.37 -5.49
N LEU A 392 -15.58 -19.66 -5.99
CA LEU A 392 -15.11 -21.02 -6.22
C LEU A 392 -14.91 -21.78 -4.90
N ILE A 393 -14.28 -21.15 -3.91
CA ILE A 393 -14.06 -21.73 -2.59
C ILE A 393 -15.41 -22.04 -1.92
N GLU A 394 -16.33 -21.08 -1.94
CA GLU A 394 -17.65 -21.25 -1.34
C GLU A 394 -18.46 -22.36 -2.02
N ALA A 395 -18.36 -22.52 -3.33
CA ALA A 395 -19.03 -23.59 -4.07
C ALA A 395 -18.45 -24.99 -3.74
N LEU A 396 -17.13 -25.10 -3.62
CA LEU A 396 -16.46 -26.37 -3.32
C LEU A 396 -16.71 -26.80 -1.86
N GLN A 397 -16.60 -25.89 -0.90
CA GLN A 397 -16.83 -26.20 0.51
C GLN A 397 -18.30 -26.55 0.81
N LYS A 398 -19.25 -25.94 0.10
CA LYS A 398 -20.67 -26.35 0.20
C LYS A 398 -20.86 -27.80 -0.20
N LYS A 399 -20.15 -28.29 -1.21
CA LYS A 399 -20.27 -29.67 -1.70
C LYS A 399 -19.74 -30.68 -0.68
N ASP A 400 -18.61 -30.39 -0.05
CA ASP A 400 -18.01 -31.25 0.98
C ASP A 400 -18.94 -31.45 2.19
N ALA A 401 -19.75 -30.44 2.54
CA ALA A 401 -20.73 -30.51 3.62
C ALA A 401 -21.98 -31.37 3.31
N PHE A 402 -22.21 -31.76 2.06
CA PHE A 402 -23.31 -32.66 1.66
C PHE A 402 -22.84 -34.10 1.39
N THR A 403 -21.52 -34.34 1.37
CA THR A 403 -20.93 -35.65 1.03
C THR A 403 -20.20 -36.33 2.19
N GLY A 404 -20.14 -35.70 3.36
CA GLY A 404 -19.68 -36.30 4.62
C GLY A 404 -20.80 -36.33 5.64
#